data_AF-A0A924YUR5-F1
#
_entry.id   AF-A0A924YUR5-F1
#
_cell.length_a   1.000
_cell.length_b   1.000
_cell.length_c   1.000
_cell.angle_alpha   90.00
_cell.angle_beta   90.00
_cell.angle_gamma   90.00
#
_symmetry.space_group_name_H-M   'P 1'
#
loop_
_entity.id
_entity.type
_entity.pdbx_description
1 polymer ?
#
loop_
_entity_poly.entity_id
_entity_poly.type
_entity_poly.pdbx_seq_one_letter_code
_entity_poly.pdbx_strand_id
1 'polypeptide(L)'
;DTKLPEDRIDAVIGNVPFADLKLDYHGQKFSLHDYFFAKSVDALKPGGVLALVTSHFTLDKQNASIREYLASKADFVGAIRLPSNAFKREGTAVVTDIVFLRKRAPGEPEQHSDPDWLSIAPLEIEGAEVPVNRYFLNHPEMVLGTWTRKDTLYGGEGLSVVANAELNGNLTEAIERLPRFATLHSSPIEAETHSVFVPPPAERHIGEGSFFIGSDRVLYQSQGGQGQSVVYGGTTLKADGTMTGKRMAVLIELRDRARRVLQSQNEGWPEKHRDDARQELNRAYDRFVFAYGPINKTTFGETADGSAIRRMPNLVKFKEDPDAMLVMSLEDYDEVTGKATKAAIMSRDVVGKNPPITKVNSAEEGLLVSLNQRGTVDLPFIASLYGKPENQIIEELGELIFHDPESKEWQTADAYLSGNVRSKLTAAECAGPEYARNVAALRSVQPEDVLPGDIDANLGAPWIPERDIQAFAAELFHVEPSSIPVAHLKKDAVWSIAPDYAAEQSVAAISEFGTARANGTSLLELALNMKTPTIYDTIDHGDREERVVNQEATLAA
;
A
#
# COMPACT_ATOMS: atom_id res chain seq x y z
N ASP A 1 -8.54 8.82 -9.23
CA ASP A 1 -9.46 7.75 -9.64
C ASP A 1 -8.85 7.03 -10.84
N THR A 2 -8.44 5.76 -10.67
CA THR A 2 -7.91 4.93 -11.76
C THR A 2 -9.09 4.32 -12.51
N LYS A 3 -9.22 4.59 -13.81
CA LYS A 3 -10.24 3.97 -14.66
C LYS A 3 -9.88 2.50 -14.88
N LEU A 4 -10.72 1.59 -14.41
CA LEU A 4 -10.63 0.16 -14.74
C LEU A 4 -11.37 -0.09 -16.06
N PRO A 5 -10.89 -0.98 -16.92
CA PRO A 5 -11.62 -1.33 -18.14
C PRO A 5 -12.87 -2.15 -17.75
N GLU A 6 -14.05 -1.62 -18.10
CA GLU A 6 -15.33 -2.31 -17.86
C GLU A 6 -15.38 -3.62 -18.66
N ASP A 7 -15.96 -4.67 -18.04
CA ASP A 7 -16.15 -5.99 -18.64
C ASP A 7 -14.88 -6.67 -19.20
N ARG A 8 -13.70 -6.35 -18.65
CA ARG A 8 -12.42 -6.88 -19.15
C ARG A 8 -11.56 -7.58 -18.11
N ILE A 9 -11.97 -7.57 -16.84
CA ILE A 9 -11.20 -8.18 -15.76
C ILE A 9 -11.72 -9.60 -15.49
N ASP A 10 -10.81 -10.58 -15.49
CA ASP A 10 -11.13 -11.99 -15.17
C ASP A 10 -11.38 -12.21 -13.67
N ALA A 11 -10.56 -11.57 -12.82
CA ALA A 11 -10.62 -11.72 -11.38
C ALA A 11 -10.22 -10.44 -10.65
N VAL A 12 -10.88 -10.15 -9.53
CA VAL A 12 -10.52 -9.08 -8.59
C VAL A 12 -10.19 -9.71 -7.23
N ILE A 13 -8.98 -9.47 -6.73
CA ILE A 13 -8.53 -9.92 -5.42
C ILE A 13 -7.92 -8.73 -4.69
N GLY A 14 -8.29 -8.52 -3.42
CA GLY A 14 -7.72 -7.41 -2.67
C GLY A 14 -8.31 -7.21 -1.28
N ASN A 15 -7.73 -6.26 -0.57
CA ASN A 15 -8.20 -5.77 0.72
C ASN A 15 -8.68 -4.33 0.56
N VAL A 16 -9.96 -4.06 0.87
CA VAL A 16 -10.51 -2.71 0.68
C VAL A 16 -10.04 -1.76 1.79
N PRO A 17 -9.64 -0.53 1.45
CA PRO A 17 -9.13 0.41 2.45
C PRO A 17 -10.22 0.82 3.44
N PHE A 18 -9.81 1.02 4.71
CA PHE A 18 -10.68 1.46 5.79
C PHE A 18 -10.60 2.97 5.98
N ALA A 19 -11.72 3.66 5.72
CA ALA A 19 -11.90 5.07 6.08
C ALA A 19 -13.39 5.41 6.12
N ASP A 20 -13.76 6.36 6.98
CA ASP A 20 -15.11 6.94 6.99
C ASP A 20 -15.25 8.00 5.87
N LEU A 21 -15.29 7.52 4.64
CA LEU A 21 -15.45 8.32 3.42
C LEU A 21 -16.62 7.79 2.60
N LYS A 22 -17.39 8.71 2.00
CA LYS A 22 -18.42 8.38 1.02
C LYS A 22 -18.06 8.90 -0.36
N LEU A 23 -18.15 8.05 -1.36
CA LEU A 23 -17.83 8.35 -2.75
C LEU A 23 -19.06 8.16 -3.63
N ASP A 24 -19.19 9.01 -4.65
CA ASP A 24 -20.22 8.85 -5.69
C ASP A 24 -19.77 7.82 -6.73
N TYR A 25 -20.67 6.91 -7.10
CA TYR A 25 -20.49 6.00 -8.22
C TYR A 25 -21.83 5.84 -8.94
N HIS A 26 -21.88 6.27 -10.21
CA HIS A 26 -23.09 6.30 -11.04
C HIS A 26 -24.29 6.98 -10.36
N GLY A 27 -24.05 8.07 -9.62
CA GLY A 27 -25.11 8.84 -8.95
C GLY A 27 -25.61 8.24 -7.63
N GLN A 28 -24.99 7.16 -7.14
CA GLN A 28 -25.21 6.62 -5.80
C GLN A 28 -24.02 6.89 -4.89
N LYS A 29 -24.27 7.32 -3.65
CA LYS A 29 -23.22 7.53 -2.64
C LYS A 29 -22.98 6.25 -1.83
N PHE A 30 -21.81 5.67 -2.02
CA PHE A 30 -21.36 4.48 -1.30
C PHE A 30 -20.34 4.83 -0.22
N SER A 31 -20.27 4.03 0.85
CA SER A 31 -19.08 4.05 1.73
C SER A 31 -17.85 3.62 0.92
N LEU A 32 -16.64 3.93 1.40
CA LEU A 32 -15.41 3.59 0.69
C LEU A 32 -15.35 2.08 0.35
N HIS A 33 -15.69 1.22 1.31
CA HIS A 33 -15.76 -0.23 1.13
C HIS A 33 -16.77 -0.63 0.05
N ASP A 34 -18.00 -0.11 0.14
CA ASP A 34 -19.07 -0.40 -0.82
C ASP A 34 -18.74 0.09 -2.25
N TYR A 35 -18.06 1.25 -2.36
CA TYR A 35 -17.60 1.82 -3.62
C TYR A 35 -16.64 0.86 -4.33
N PHE A 36 -15.68 0.27 -3.60
CA PHE A 36 -14.75 -0.68 -4.17
C PHE A 36 -15.45 -1.96 -4.66
N PHE A 37 -16.47 -2.46 -3.94
CA PHE A 37 -17.28 -3.57 -4.42
C PHE A 37 -18.03 -3.23 -5.71
N ALA A 38 -18.73 -2.09 -5.73
CA ALA A 38 -19.50 -1.67 -6.89
C ALA A 38 -18.61 -1.51 -8.14
N LYS A 39 -17.50 -0.80 -7.99
CA LYS A 39 -16.51 -0.59 -9.05
C LYS A 39 -15.86 -1.89 -9.52
N SER A 40 -15.58 -2.81 -8.60
CA SER A 40 -14.93 -4.09 -8.93
C SER A 40 -15.84 -5.02 -9.71
N VAL A 41 -17.12 -5.14 -9.29
CA VAL A 41 -18.11 -5.95 -10.02
C VAL A 41 -18.38 -5.36 -11.40
N ASP A 42 -18.38 -4.05 -11.56
CA ASP A 42 -18.57 -3.43 -12.89
C ASP A 42 -17.38 -3.67 -13.82
N ALA A 43 -16.15 -3.76 -13.30
CA ALA A 43 -14.96 -4.04 -14.09
C ALA A 43 -14.81 -5.52 -14.52
N LEU A 44 -15.42 -6.45 -13.79
CA LEU A 44 -15.37 -7.88 -14.13
C LEU A 44 -16.05 -8.15 -15.46
N LYS A 45 -15.53 -9.09 -16.25
CA LYS A 45 -16.27 -9.66 -17.38
C LYS A 45 -17.35 -10.64 -16.90
N PRO A 46 -18.37 -10.98 -17.71
CA PRO A 46 -19.26 -12.10 -17.43
C PRO A 46 -18.52 -13.38 -17.04
N GLY A 47 -18.92 -14.01 -15.94
CA GLY A 47 -18.26 -15.16 -15.34
C GLY A 47 -17.03 -14.83 -14.48
N GLY A 48 -16.52 -13.60 -14.52
CA GLY A 48 -15.39 -13.15 -13.71
C GLY A 48 -15.69 -13.22 -12.21
N VAL A 49 -14.65 -13.39 -11.40
CA VAL A 49 -14.76 -13.67 -9.96
C VAL A 49 -14.14 -12.57 -9.10
N LEU A 50 -14.68 -12.39 -7.90
CA LEU A 50 -14.20 -11.43 -6.91
C LEU A 50 -13.96 -12.12 -5.59
N ALA A 51 -12.84 -11.79 -4.93
CA ALA A 51 -12.56 -12.10 -3.54
C ALA A 51 -12.00 -10.85 -2.85
N LEU A 52 -12.82 -10.19 -2.03
CA LEU A 52 -12.41 -8.97 -1.32
C LEU A 52 -12.51 -9.13 0.19
N VAL A 53 -11.44 -8.76 0.89
CA VAL A 53 -11.46 -8.55 2.34
C VAL A 53 -12.12 -7.21 2.63
N THR A 54 -13.14 -7.19 3.49
CA THR A 54 -13.89 -5.99 3.88
C THR A 54 -14.26 -6.01 5.36
N SER A 55 -14.73 -4.87 5.88
CA SER A 55 -15.34 -4.82 7.21
C SER A 55 -16.61 -5.67 7.27
N HIS A 56 -16.86 -6.32 8.42
CA HIS A 56 -18.08 -7.07 8.66
C HIS A 56 -19.38 -6.26 8.43
N PHE A 57 -19.30 -4.92 8.56
CA PHE A 57 -20.40 -4.01 8.27
C PHE A 57 -20.92 -4.09 6.84
N THR A 58 -20.10 -4.49 5.86
CA THR A 58 -20.57 -4.66 4.47
C THR A 58 -21.73 -5.65 4.40
N LEU A 59 -21.64 -6.76 5.15
CA LEU A 59 -22.67 -7.79 5.17
C LEU A 59 -23.71 -7.58 6.28
N ASP A 60 -23.32 -7.10 7.46
CA ASP A 60 -24.20 -7.01 8.64
C ASP A 60 -25.06 -5.73 8.71
N LYS A 61 -24.78 -4.72 7.89
CA LYS A 61 -25.53 -3.45 7.95
C LYS A 61 -27.03 -3.65 7.67
N GLN A 62 -27.85 -2.90 8.41
CA GLN A 62 -29.30 -2.86 8.25
C GLN A 62 -29.72 -2.49 6.82
N ASN A 63 -29.02 -1.52 6.21
CA ASN A 63 -29.30 -1.09 4.85
C ASN A 63 -28.75 -2.08 3.82
N ALA A 64 -29.65 -2.78 3.13
CA ALA A 64 -29.31 -3.79 2.13
C ALA A 64 -28.81 -3.23 0.79
N SER A 65 -28.73 -1.91 0.59
CA SER A 65 -28.49 -1.29 -0.73
C SER A 65 -27.27 -1.84 -1.48
N ILE A 66 -26.14 -2.06 -0.79
CA ILE A 66 -24.97 -2.66 -1.46
C ILE A 66 -25.20 -4.14 -1.78
N ARG A 67 -25.87 -4.89 -0.90
CA ARG A 67 -26.13 -6.31 -1.10
C ARG A 67 -27.06 -6.50 -2.28
N GLU A 68 -28.10 -5.68 -2.39
CA GLU A 68 -29.01 -5.62 -3.54
C GLU A 68 -28.28 -5.18 -4.82
N TYR A 69 -27.43 -4.16 -4.74
CA TYR A 69 -26.62 -3.72 -5.87
C TYR A 69 -25.74 -4.87 -6.40
N LEU A 70 -25.01 -5.55 -5.51
CA LEU A 70 -24.15 -6.68 -5.88
C LEU A 70 -24.99 -7.85 -6.40
N ALA A 71 -26.08 -8.18 -5.72
CA ALA A 71 -27.01 -9.23 -6.12
C ALA A 71 -27.64 -8.98 -7.48
N SER A 72 -27.80 -7.72 -7.92
CA SER A 72 -28.34 -7.40 -9.24
C SER A 72 -27.38 -7.74 -10.39
N LYS A 73 -26.08 -7.87 -10.12
CA LYS A 73 -25.03 -8.07 -11.15
C LYS A 73 -24.27 -9.37 -11.01
N ALA A 74 -24.15 -9.89 -9.80
CA ALA A 74 -23.30 -11.03 -9.48
C ALA A 74 -24.01 -12.02 -8.56
N ASP A 75 -23.62 -13.28 -8.70
CA ASP A 75 -24.00 -14.33 -7.77
C ASP A 75 -23.09 -14.28 -6.55
N PHE A 76 -23.71 -14.21 -5.37
CA PHE A 76 -23.04 -14.49 -4.12
C PHE A 76 -22.58 -15.94 -4.07
N VAL A 77 -21.27 -16.13 -4.01
CA VAL A 77 -20.61 -17.45 -3.93
C VAL A 77 -20.52 -17.89 -2.47
N GLY A 78 -20.22 -16.95 -1.59
CA GLY A 78 -20.10 -17.18 -0.15
C GLY A 78 -19.29 -16.08 0.50
N ALA A 79 -19.20 -16.14 1.82
CA ALA A 79 -18.31 -15.30 2.60
C ALA A 79 -17.61 -16.12 3.70
N ILE A 80 -16.50 -15.62 4.21
CA ILE A 80 -15.77 -16.19 5.35
C ILE A 80 -15.51 -15.08 6.35
N ARG A 81 -15.97 -15.22 7.59
CA ARG A 81 -15.75 -14.24 8.66
C ARG A 81 -14.50 -14.58 9.45
N LEU A 82 -13.56 -13.66 9.47
CA LEU A 82 -12.27 -13.80 10.13
C LEU A 82 -12.32 -13.33 11.59
N PRO A 83 -11.50 -13.92 12.48
CA PRO A 83 -11.39 -13.45 13.85
C PRO A 83 -10.73 -12.06 13.90
N SER A 84 -11.03 -11.30 14.96
CA SER A 84 -10.56 -9.91 15.09
C SER A 84 -9.04 -9.78 15.13
N ASN A 85 -8.31 -10.83 15.52
CA ASN A 85 -6.85 -10.86 15.54
C ASN A 85 -6.21 -11.28 14.20
N ALA A 86 -6.98 -11.49 13.13
CA ALA A 86 -6.46 -11.93 11.83
C ALA A 86 -5.43 -10.94 11.24
N PHE A 87 -5.59 -9.64 11.50
CA PHE A 87 -4.71 -8.56 11.02
C PHE A 87 -3.88 -7.90 12.14
N LYS A 88 -3.66 -8.64 13.25
CA LYS A 88 -2.98 -8.10 14.42
C LYS A 88 -1.52 -7.73 14.13
N ARG A 89 -0.84 -8.43 13.20
CA ARG A 89 0.56 -8.13 12.82
C ARG A 89 0.67 -6.83 12.03
N GLU A 90 -0.42 -6.41 11.42
CA GLU A 90 -0.60 -5.21 10.60
C GLU A 90 -1.14 -4.04 11.42
N GLY A 91 -1.23 -4.20 12.75
CA GLY A 91 -1.60 -3.14 13.69
C GLY A 91 -3.10 -2.89 13.82
N THR A 92 -3.96 -3.80 13.32
CA THR A 92 -5.42 -3.66 13.43
C THR A 92 -6.06 -4.90 14.04
N ALA A 93 -7.07 -4.71 14.88
CA ALA A 93 -7.81 -5.78 15.51
C ALA A 93 -9.31 -5.58 15.29
N VAL A 94 -9.81 -6.03 14.13
CA VAL A 94 -11.20 -5.80 13.67
C VAL A 94 -11.75 -7.06 13.00
N VAL A 95 -13.06 -7.30 13.14
CA VAL A 95 -13.74 -8.39 12.41
C VAL A 95 -13.88 -8.01 10.95
N THR A 96 -13.43 -8.90 10.08
CA THR A 96 -13.45 -8.72 8.64
C THR A 96 -14.05 -9.94 7.97
N ASP A 97 -14.65 -9.72 6.80
CA ASP A 97 -15.21 -10.77 5.97
C ASP A 97 -14.42 -10.84 4.66
N ILE A 98 -14.16 -12.05 4.17
CA ILE A 98 -13.76 -12.29 2.79
C ILE A 98 -15.03 -12.61 2.01
N VAL A 99 -15.41 -11.77 1.05
CA VAL A 99 -16.62 -11.95 0.25
C VAL A 99 -16.28 -12.44 -1.14
N PHE A 100 -16.95 -13.50 -1.58
CA PHE A 100 -16.78 -14.12 -2.88
C PHE A 100 -18.01 -13.89 -3.78
N LEU A 101 -17.79 -13.34 -4.97
CA LEU A 101 -18.84 -13.09 -5.96
C LEU A 101 -18.42 -13.62 -7.34
N ARG A 102 -19.40 -13.97 -8.18
CA ARG A 102 -19.22 -14.28 -9.59
C ARG A 102 -20.13 -13.40 -10.43
N LYS A 103 -19.58 -12.60 -11.35
CA LYS A 103 -20.40 -11.73 -12.22
C LYS A 103 -21.23 -12.60 -13.16
N ARG A 104 -22.53 -12.34 -13.23
CA ARG A 104 -23.44 -13.04 -14.14
C ARG A 104 -23.30 -12.52 -15.57
N ALA A 105 -23.54 -13.39 -16.55
CA ALA A 105 -23.74 -12.95 -17.91
C ALA A 105 -25.10 -12.23 -18.06
N PRO A 106 -25.24 -11.29 -19.03
CA PRO A 106 -26.54 -10.69 -19.31
C PRO A 106 -27.61 -11.74 -19.61
N GLY A 107 -28.71 -11.72 -18.85
CA GLY A 107 -29.82 -12.68 -18.99
C GLY A 107 -29.61 -14.03 -18.30
N GLU A 108 -28.49 -14.26 -17.63
CA GLU A 108 -28.30 -15.44 -16.77
C GLU A 108 -29.16 -15.30 -15.50
N PRO A 109 -29.92 -16.35 -15.09
CA PRO A 109 -30.71 -16.30 -13.87
C PRO A 109 -29.83 -16.24 -12.62
N GLU A 110 -30.36 -15.64 -11.56
CA GLU A 110 -29.69 -15.56 -10.25
C GLU A 110 -29.44 -16.96 -9.67
N GLN A 111 -28.21 -17.19 -9.19
CA GLN A 111 -27.76 -18.45 -8.62
C GLN A 111 -26.88 -18.19 -7.40
N HIS A 112 -27.46 -17.52 -6.39
CA HIS A 112 -26.83 -17.35 -5.09
C HIS A 112 -26.64 -18.70 -4.40
N SER A 113 -25.49 -18.90 -3.76
CA SER A 113 -25.23 -20.09 -2.94
C SER A 113 -26.16 -20.18 -1.74
N ASP A 114 -26.49 -19.03 -1.14
CA ASP A 114 -27.52 -18.86 -0.14
C ASP A 114 -28.30 -17.57 -0.45
N PRO A 115 -29.57 -17.62 -0.90
CA PRO A 115 -30.39 -16.43 -1.15
C PRO A 115 -30.65 -15.56 0.07
N ASP A 116 -30.59 -16.12 1.29
CA ASP A 116 -30.87 -15.38 2.53
C ASP A 116 -29.78 -14.36 2.88
N TRP A 117 -28.62 -14.40 2.21
CA TRP A 117 -27.51 -13.45 2.41
C TRP A 117 -27.89 -11.98 2.23
N LEU A 118 -28.99 -11.68 1.52
CA LEU A 118 -29.52 -10.32 1.38
C LEU A 118 -30.07 -9.76 2.69
N SER A 119 -30.44 -10.64 3.62
CA SER A 119 -31.09 -10.31 4.87
C SER A 119 -30.17 -10.48 6.07
N ILE A 120 -30.55 -9.84 7.17
CA ILE A 120 -29.91 -9.95 8.47
C ILE A 120 -30.92 -10.50 9.48
N ALA A 121 -30.43 -11.08 10.57
CA ALA A 121 -31.26 -11.50 11.71
C ALA A 121 -30.50 -11.27 13.02
N PRO A 122 -31.22 -11.09 14.16
CA PRO A 122 -30.58 -10.95 15.45
C PRO A 122 -29.89 -12.25 15.86
N LEU A 123 -28.68 -12.13 16.38
CA LEU A 123 -27.92 -13.19 17.05
C LEU A 123 -27.69 -12.78 18.50
N GLU A 124 -28.10 -13.63 19.44
CA GLU A 124 -27.84 -13.40 20.86
C GLU A 124 -26.37 -13.72 21.19
N ILE A 125 -25.63 -12.71 21.64
CA ILE A 125 -24.21 -12.84 22.04
C ILE A 125 -24.08 -12.17 23.40
N GLU A 126 -23.65 -12.93 24.42
CA GLU A 126 -23.39 -12.40 25.77
C GLU A 126 -24.59 -11.58 26.33
N GLY A 127 -25.83 -12.03 26.06
CA GLY A 127 -27.07 -11.41 26.56
C GLY A 127 -27.56 -10.19 25.76
N ALA A 128 -26.96 -9.88 24.61
CA ALA A 128 -27.43 -8.82 23.71
C ALA A 128 -27.69 -9.34 22.30
N GLU A 129 -28.75 -8.84 21.67
CA GLU A 129 -29.04 -9.13 20.26
C GLU A 129 -28.20 -8.25 19.34
N VAL A 130 -27.40 -8.88 18.48
CA VAL A 130 -26.58 -8.21 17.48
C VAL A 130 -27.06 -8.60 16.08
N PRO A 131 -27.34 -7.63 15.18
CA PRO A 131 -27.74 -7.95 13.82
C PRO A 131 -26.55 -8.56 13.06
N VAL A 132 -26.74 -9.76 12.52
CA VAL A 132 -25.75 -10.48 11.72
C VAL A 132 -26.38 -10.92 10.41
N ASN A 133 -25.60 -10.93 9.33
CA ASN A 133 -26.04 -11.46 8.05
C ASN A 133 -26.53 -12.91 8.17
N ARG A 134 -27.70 -13.22 7.59
CA ARG A 134 -28.30 -14.57 7.70
C ARG A 134 -27.41 -15.66 7.12
N TYR A 135 -26.57 -15.33 6.14
CA TYR A 135 -25.59 -16.29 5.61
C TYR A 135 -24.70 -16.88 6.72
N PHE A 136 -24.19 -16.07 7.66
CA PHE A 136 -23.36 -16.59 8.77
C PHE A 136 -24.14 -17.35 9.84
N LEU A 137 -25.47 -17.19 9.87
CA LEU A 137 -26.35 -17.98 10.73
C LEU A 137 -26.68 -19.33 10.11
N ASN A 138 -26.85 -19.35 8.79
CA ASN A 138 -27.07 -20.55 8.00
C ASN A 138 -25.77 -21.37 7.83
N HIS A 139 -24.63 -20.69 7.82
CA HIS A 139 -23.29 -21.24 7.62
C HIS A 139 -22.34 -20.90 8.79
N PRO A 140 -22.60 -21.39 10.02
CA PRO A 140 -21.73 -21.14 11.17
C PRO A 140 -20.30 -21.65 10.96
N GLU A 141 -20.10 -22.65 10.11
CA GLU A 141 -18.80 -23.19 9.70
C GLU A 141 -17.95 -22.21 8.87
N MET A 142 -18.53 -21.10 8.41
CA MET A 142 -17.85 -20.01 7.70
C MET A 142 -17.42 -18.86 8.62
N VAL A 143 -17.64 -19.00 9.94
CA VAL A 143 -17.18 -18.05 10.97
C VAL A 143 -15.98 -18.68 11.68
N LEU A 144 -14.78 -18.13 11.47
CA LEU A 144 -13.53 -18.75 11.92
C LEU A 144 -13.20 -18.40 13.38
N GLY A 145 -14.16 -18.62 14.27
CA GLY A 145 -14.01 -18.34 15.68
C GLY A 145 -15.33 -18.35 16.44
N THR A 146 -15.27 -17.87 17.67
CA THR A 146 -16.43 -17.77 18.57
C THR A 146 -16.89 -16.32 18.67
N TRP A 147 -18.19 -16.10 18.51
CA TRP A 147 -18.82 -14.80 18.70
C TRP A 147 -18.59 -14.26 20.13
N THR A 148 -18.25 -12.97 20.24
CA THR A 148 -18.11 -12.25 21.52
C THR A 148 -18.46 -10.77 21.32
N ARG A 149 -18.66 -10.03 22.41
CA ARG A 149 -18.84 -8.57 22.38
C ARG A 149 -17.60 -7.79 22.79
N LYS A 150 -16.48 -8.48 23.02
CA LYS A 150 -15.21 -7.88 23.45
C LYS A 150 -14.40 -7.44 22.22
N ASP A 151 -14.57 -6.18 21.84
CA ASP A 151 -13.74 -5.51 20.83
C ASP A 151 -12.51 -4.87 21.48
N THR A 152 -11.33 -5.18 20.95
CA THR A 152 -10.04 -4.71 21.48
C THR A 152 -9.64 -3.32 20.99
N LEU A 153 -10.26 -2.78 19.93
CA LEU A 153 -9.78 -1.53 19.30
C LEU A 153 -10.44 -0.25 19.85
N TYR A 154 -11.73 -0.30 20.20
CA TYR A 154 -12.50 0.89 20.61
C TYR A 154 -13.03 0.85 22.05
N GLY A 155 -12.71 -0.20 22.83
CA GLY A 155 -13.12 -0.30 24.24
C GLY A 155 -14.64 -0.34 24.46
N GLY A 156 -15.42 -0.72 23.44
CA GLY A 156 -16.89 -0.75 23.45
C GLY A 156 -17.49 -2.13 23.15
N GLU A 157 -18.79 -2.28 23.45
CA GLU A 157 -19.56 -3.51 23.28
C GLU A 157 -19.99 -3.76 21.80
N GLY A 158 -19.04 -4.07 20.92
CA GLY A 158 -19.25 -4.34 19.48
C GLY A 158 -19.12 -5.83 19.11
N LEU A 159 -19.65 -6.22 17.95
CA LEU A 159 -19.51 -7.60 17.43
C LEU A 159 -18.02 -7.94 17.24
N SER A 160 -17.57 -9.02 17.85
CA SER A 160 -16.20 -9.52 17.72
C SER A 160 -16.20 -11.05 17.57
N VAL A 161 -15.12 -11.58 17.01
CA VAL A 161 -14.92 -13.03 16.79
C VAL A 161 -13.54 -13.41 17.29
N VAL A 162 -13.47 -14.31 18.26
CA VAL A 162 -12.22 -14.80 18.84
C VAL A 162 -11.81 -16.08 18.14
N ALA A 163 -10.57 -16.14 17.66
CA ALA A 163 -10.03 -17.33 17.00
C ALA A 163 -10.16 -18.57 17.90
N ASN A 164 -10.71 -19.65 17.35
CA ASN A 164 -10.88 -20.94 18.03
C ASN A 164 -9.75 -21.94 17.72
N ALA A 165 -8.97 -21.69 16.66
CA ALA A 165 -7.84 -22.51 16.21
C ALA A 165 -6.85 -21.67 15.39
N GLU A 166 -5.84 -22.32 14.80
CA GLU A 166 -4.89 -21.66 13.91
C GLU A 166 -5.60 -21.19 12.62
N LEU A 167 -5.46 -19.89 12.31
CA LEU A 167 -6.18 -19.24 11.23
C LEU A 167 -5.95 -19.91 9.86
N ASN A 168 -4.73 -20.33 9.56
CA ASN A 168 -4.37 -20.88 8.25
C ASN A 168 -5.13 -22.19 7.96
N GLY A 169 -5.18 -23.10 8.94
CA GLY A 169 -5.92 -24.35 8.82
C GLY A 169 -7.43 -24.12 8.65
N ASN A 170 -8.02 -23.30 9.53
CA ASN A 170 -9.45 -22.97 9.48
C ASN A 170 -9.85 -22.29 8.16
N LEU A 171 -9.02 -21.37 7.66
CA LEU A 171 -9.29 -20.68 6.42
C LEU A 171 -9.22 -21.63 5.22
N THR A 172 -8.24 -22.55 5.21
CA THR A 172 -8.12 -23.58 4.17
C THR A 172 -9.39 -24.44 4.13
N GLU A 173 -9.86 -24.93 5.28
CA GLU A 173 -11.09 -25.72 5.35
C GLU A 173 -12.33 -24.93 4.91
N ALA A 174 -12.45 -23.66 5.30
CA ALA A 174 -13.58 -22.82 4.91
C ALA A 174 -13.60 -22.55 3.39
N ILE A 175 -12.44 -22.36 2.77
CA ILE A 175 -12.32 -22.24 1.31
C ILE A 175 -12.78 -23.53 0.62
N GLU A 176 -12.44 -24.71 1.15
CA GLU A 176 -12.86 -25.99 0.57
C GLU A 176 -14.37 -26.22 0.63
N ARG A 177 -15.07 -25.57 1.57
CA ARG A 177 -16.54 -25.61 1.71
C ARG A 177 -17.27 -24.69 0.73
N LEU A 178 -16.58 -23.73 0.10
CA LEU A 178 -17.20 -22.86 -0.88
C LEU A 178 -17.68 -23.67 -2.11
N PRO A 179 -18.81 -23.27 -2.72
CA PRO A 179 -19.31 -23.95 -3.91
C PRO A 179 -18.27 -23.97 -5.03
N ARG A 180 -18.08 -25.15 -5.62
CA ARG A 180 -17.26 -25.27 -6.83
C ARG A 180 -18.12 -24.86 -8.02
N PHE A 181 -17.74 -23.78 -8.69
CA PHE A 181 -18.31 -23.44 -9.98
C PHE A 181 -17.61 -24.25 -11.07
N ALA A 182 -18.33 -24.53 -12.15
CA ALA A 182 -17.69 -25.06 -13.35
C ALA A 182 -16.49 -24.18 -13.70
N THR A 183 -15.34 -24.80 -13.97
CA THR A 183 -14.19 -24.09 -14.50
C THR A 183 -14.69 -23.23 -15.64
N LEU A 184 -14.41 -21.93 -15.58
CA LEU A 184 -14.66 -21.07 -16.73
C LEU A 184 -13.92 -21.73 -17.89
N HIS A 185 -14.67 -22.35 -18.79
CA HIS A 185 -14.13 -22.63 -20.09
C HIS A 185 -13.76 -21.23 -20.60
N SER A 186 -12.46 -20.95 -20.70
CA SER A 186 -12.08 -20.07 -21.78
C SER A 186 -12.75 -20.70 -22.98
N SER A 187 -13.74 -20.03 -23.57
CA SER A 187 -14.04 -20.33 -24.95
C SER A 187 -12.67 -20.35 -25.61
N PRO A 188 -12.22 -21.52 -26.14
CA PRO A 188 -10.89 -21.63 -26.72
C PRO A 188 -10.84 -20.48 -27.68
N ILE A 189 -9.99 -19.46 -27.41
CA ILE A 189 -10.00 -18.13 -28.05
C ILE A 189 -10.58 -18.37 -29.41
N GLU A 190 -11.89 -18.10 -29.56
CA GLU A 190 -12.55 -18.35 -30.84
C GLU A 190 -11.69 -17.53 -31.74
N ALA A 191 -10.91 -18.19 -32.61
CA ALA A 191 -9.82 -17.56 -33.33
C ALA A 191 -10.49 -16.36 -33.95
N GLU A 192 -10.30 -15.17 -33.34
CA GLU A 192 -11.18 -14.06 -33.59
C GLU A 192 -11.03 -13.89 -35.08
N THR A 193 -12.10 -14.15 -35.82
CA THR A 193 -12.10 -14.01 -37.27
C THR A 193 -11.60 -12.62 -37.51
N HIS A 194 -10.31 -12.47 -37.85
CA HIS A 194 -9.51 -11.31 -37.49
C HIS A 194 -10.34 -10.04 -37.67
N SER A 195 -10.94 -9.57 -36.57
CA SER A 195 -11.57 -8.28 -36.61
C SER A 195 -10.38 -7.37 -36.82
N VAL A 196 -10.31 -6.72 -37.98
CA VAL A 196 -9.22 -5.82 -38.28
C VAL A 196 -9.20 -4.85 -37.12
N PHE A 197 -8.15 -4.90 -36.29
CA PHE A 197 -8.05 -4.00 -35.16
C PHE A 197 -8.16 -2.57 -35.70
N VAL A 198 -9.24 -1.88 -35.34
CA VAL A 198 -9.42 -0.48 -35.69
C VAL A 198 -8.99 0.31 -34.47
N PRO A 199 -7.88 1.06 -34.53
CA PRO A 199 -7.51 1.96 -33.46
C PRO A 199 -8.70 2.87 -33.10
N PRO A 200 -8.99 3.12 -31.82
CA PRO A 200 -10.06 4.03 -31.41
C PRO A 200 -9.87 5.39 -32.08
N PRO A 201 -10.92 6.19 -32.30
CA PRO A 201 -10.76 7.53 -32.87
C PRO A 201 -9.75 8.36 -32.08
N ALA A 202 -9.06 9.29 -32.73
CA ALA A 202 -8.13 10.18 -32.05
C ALA A 202 -8.93 11.04 -31.05
N GLU A 203 -8.70 10.82 -29.76
CA GLU A 203 -9.31 11.64 -28.72
C GLU A 203 -8.70 13.03 -28.72
N ARG A 204 -9.55 14.06 -28.60
CA ARG A 204 -9.07 15.41 -28.32
C ARG A 204 -8.78 15.48 -26.83
N HIS A 205 -7.51 15.39 -26.45
CA HIS A 205 -7.06 15.54 -25.07
C HIS A 205 -7.15 17.01 -24.63
N ILE A 206 -8.37 17.51 -24.46
CA ILE A 206 -8.66 18.90 -24.06
C ILE A 206 -9.02 18.88 -22.57
N GLY A 207 -8.00 18.94 -21.72
CA GLY A 207 -8.18 19.23 -20.30
C GLY A 207 -8.19 20.73 -20.03
N GLU A 208 -8.51 21.13 -18.80
CA GLU A 208 -8.39 22.52 -18.36
C GLU A 208 -6.98 23.06 -18.66
N GLY A 209 -6.89 24.25 -19.25
CA GLY A 209 -5.65 24.89 -19.71
C GLY A 209 -5.12 24.43 -21.07
N SER A 210 -5.63 23.34 -21.65
CA SER A 210 -5.10 22.77 -22.90
C SER A 210 -5.42 23.64 -24.11
N PHE A 211 -4.45 23.77 -25.02
CA PHE A 211 -4.67 24.41 -26.31
C PHE A 211 -5.29 23.44 -27.32
N PHE A 212 -6.19 23.94 -28.16
CA PHE A 212 -6.79 23.18 -29.26
C PHE A 212 -7.15 24.09 -30.44
N ILE A 213 -7.38 23.49 -31.60
CA ILE A 213 -7.75 24.21 -32.83
C ILE A 213 -9.26 24.04 -33.06
N GLY A 214 -9.98 25.14 -33.15
CA GLY A 214 -11.40 25.16 -33.50
C GLY A 214 -11.65 24.80 -34.96
N SER A 215 -12.91 24.52 -35.30
CA SER A 215 -13.32 24.27 -36.69
C SER A 215 -13.06 25.46 -37.62
N ASP A 216 -13.00 26.66 -37.08
CA ASP A 216 -12.68 27.93 -37.73
C ASP A 216 -11.17 28.22 -37.85
N ARG A 217 -10.32 27.24 -37.51
CA ARG A 217 -8.84 27.34 -37.46
C ARG A 217 -8.30 28.29 -36.38
N VAL A 218 -9.14 28.85 -35.51
CA VAL A 218 -8.69 29.67 -34.38
C VAL A 218 -8.12 28.76 -33.29
N LEU A 219 -7.04 29.22 -32.64
CA LEU A 219 -6.50 28.53 -31.47
C LEU A 219 -7.27 28.95 -30.23
N TYR A 220 -7.72 27.97 -29.47
CA TYR A 220 -8.44 28.13 -28.22
C TYR A 220 -7.64 27.51 -27.07
N GLN A 221 -7.86 28.02 -25.86
CA GLN A 221 -7.43 27.42 -24.61
C GLN A 221 -8.68 27.03 -23.80
N SER A 222 -8.71 25.82 -23.25
CA SER A 222 -9.80 25.42 -22.35
C SER A 222 -9.69 26.16 -21.03
N GLN A 223 -10.71 26.93 -20.65
CA GLN A 223 -10.82 27.59 -19.35
C GLN A 223 -12.26 27.48 -18.86
N GLY A 224 -12.47 26.93 -17.66
CA GLY A 224 -13.80 26.68 -17.11
C GLY A 224 -14.68 25.79 -18.00
N GLY A 225 -14.07 24.85 -18.72
CA GLY A 225 -14.76 23.98 -19.68
C GLY A 225 -15.20 24.66 -20.99
N GLN A 226 -14.83 25.91 -21.24
CA GLN A 226 -15.09 26.63 -22.49
C GLN A 226 -13.80 26.97 -23.23
N GLY A 227 -13.87 27.05 -24.56
CA GLY A 227 -12.74 27.48 -25.38
C GLY A 227 -12.63 29.00 -25.44
N GLN A 228 -11.59 29.57 -24.84
CA GLN A 228 -11.26 30.99 -24.99
C GLN A 228 -10.21 31.19 -26.08
N SER A 229 -10.43 32.15 -27.00
CA SER A 229 -9.50 32.39 -28.11
C SER A 229 -8.13 32.87 -27.60
N VAL A 230 -7.06 32.28 -28.12
CA VAL A 230 -5.69 32.63 -27.72
C VAL A 230 -5.26 33.91 -28.44
N VAL A 231 -4.94 34.96 -27.67
CA VAL A 231 -4.41 36.23 -28.18
C VAL A 231 -2.93 36.34 -27.81
N TYR A 232 -2.09 36.71 -28.78
CA TYR A 232 -0.67 36.97 -28.57
C TYR A 232 -0.21 38.14 -29.43
N GLY A 233 0.50 39.10 -28.84
CA GLY A 233 0.90 40.33 -29.54
C GLY A 233 -0.29 41.14 -30.07
N GLY A 234 -1.41 41.16 -29.33
CA GLY A 234 -2.63 41.88 -29.72
C GLY A 234 -3.44 41.25 -30.85
N THR A 235 -3.06 40.06 -31.34
CA THR A 235 -3.75 39.37 -32.44
C THR A 235 -4.23 37.99 -32.01
N THR A 236 -5.46 37.62 -32.38
CA THR A 236 -5.98 36.26 -32.20
C THR A 236 -5.20 35.27 -33.08
N LEU A 237 -4.68 34.22 -32.46
CA LEU A 237 -3.87 33.22 -33.15
C LEU A 237 -4.74 32.27 -33.96
N LYS A 238 -4.31 32.00 -35.20
CA LYS A 238 -4.91 31.03 -36.12
C LYS A 238 -3.86 30.04 -36.60
N ALA A 239 -4.28 28.80 -36.86
CA ALA A 239 -3.40 27.71 -37.27
C ALA A 239 -2.75 27.96 -38.64
N ASP A 240 -3.36 28.79 -39.47
CA ASP A 240 -2.89 29.19 -40.81
C ASP A 240 -2.46 30.67 -40.89
N GLY A 241 -2.52 31.40 -39.76
CA GLY A 241 -2.24 32.83 -39.68
C GLY A 241 -0.76 33.17 -39.46
N THR A 242 -0.48 33.80 -38.31
CA THR A 242 0.87 34.26 -37.95
C THR A 242 1.85 33.09 -37.78
N MET A 243 3.16 33.37 -37.86
CA MET A 243 4.18 32.34 -37.60
C MET A 243 4.04 31.70 -36.21
N THR A 244 3.64 32.47 -35.19
CA THR A 244 3.34 31.95 -33.85
C THR A 244 2.14 31.00 -33.87
N GLY A 245 1.07 31.35 -34.58
CA GLY A 245 -0.12 30.50 -34.71
C GLY A 245 0.15 29.19 -35.45
N LYS A 246 0.88 29.26 -36.57
CA LYS A 246 1.34 28.08 -37.33
C LYS A 246 2.20 27.16 -36.47
N ARG A 247 3.18 27.72 -35.76
CA ARG A 247 4.05 26.94 -34.87
C ARG A 247 3.29 26.31 -33.72
N MET A 248 2.36 27.04 -33.08
CA MET A 248 1.51 26.47 -32.04
C MET A 248 0.63 25.34 -32.56
N ALA A 249 0.08 25.45 -33.78
CA ALA A 249 -0.71 24.37 -34.37
C ALA A 249 0.11 23.08 -34.55
N VAL A 250 1.37 23.17 -34.95
CA VAL A 250 2.26 22.00 -35.06
C VAL A 250 2.66 21.46 -33.68
N LEU A 251 2.84 22.30 -32.67
CA LEU A 251 3.09 21.84 -31.29
C LEU A 251 1.88 21.10 -30.69
N ILE A 252 0.66 21.58 -30.97
CA ILE A 252 -0.59 20.89 -30.62
C ILE A 252 -0.62 19.52 -31.33
N GLU A 253 -0.29 19.46 -32.63
CA GLU A 253 -0.20 18.19 -33.36
C GLU A 253 0.82 17.24 -32.72
N LEU A 254 2.02 17.74 -32.37
CA LEU A 254 3.06 16.93 -31.71
C LEU A 254 2.59 16.35 -30.38
N ARG A 255 1.94 17.16 -29.54
CA ARG A 255 1.33 16.71 -28.28
C ARG A 255 0.34 15.58 -28.53
N ASP A 256 -0.60 15.79 -29.45
CA ASP A 256 -1.68 14.84 -29.72
C ASP A 256 -1.11 13.52 -30.28
N ARG A 257 -0.08 13.58 -31.13
CA ARG A 257 0.64 12.38 -31.62
C ARG A 257 1.43 11.68 -30.51
N ALA A 258 2.06 12.42 -29.61
CA ALA A 258 2.78 11.84 -28.47
C ALA A 258 1.80 11.11 -27.53
N ARG A 259 0.66 11.74 -27.21
CA ARG A 259 -0.43 11.11 -26.46
C ARG A 259 -0.96 9.85 -27.14
N ARG A 260 -1.10 9.88 -28.47
CA ARG A 260 -1.52 8.71 -29.26
C ARG A 260 -0.56 7.53 -29.15
N VAL A 261 0.74 7.78 -29.18
CA VAL A 261 1.77 6.74 -28.97
C VAL A 261 1.63 6.14 -27.57
N LEU A 262 1.52 6.98 -26.53
CA LEU A 262 1.32 6.53 -25.16
C LEU A 262 0.01 5.74 -24.98
N GLN A 263 -1.08 6.17 -25.63
CA GLN A 263 -2.35 5.45 -25.64
C GLN A 263 -2.19 4.05 -26.24
N SER A 264 -1.54 3.96 -27.42
CA SER A 264 -1.32 2.68 -28.11
C SER A 264 -0.53 1.67 -27.28
N GLN A 265 0.39 2.17 -26.46
CA GLN A 265 1.21 1.39 -25.54
C GLN A 265 0.42 0.96 -24.30
N ASN A 266 -0.27 1.89 -23.65
CA ASN A 266 -1.07 1.63 -22.44
C ASN A 266 -2.21 0.64 -22.69
N GLU A 267 -2.88 0.76 -23.83
CA GLU A 267 -4.00 -0.10 -24.20
C GLU A 267 -3.56 -1.41 -24.88
N GLY A 268 -2.25 -1.61 -25.07
CA GLY A 268 -1.70 -2.84 -25.63
C GLY A 268 -2.13 -3.10 -27.08
N TRP A 269 -2.20 -2.07 -27.93
CA TRP A 269 -2.56 -2.24 -29.35
C TRP A 269 -1.59 -3.18 -30.06
N PRO A 270 -1.98 -3.84 -31.17
CA PRO A 270 -1.06 -4.65 -31.95
C PRO A 270 0.18 -3.88 -32.41
N GLU A 271 1.33 -4.55 -32.48
CA GLU A 271 2.65 -3.93 -32.75
C GLU A 271 2.64 -3.02 -33.98
N LYS A 272 2.05 -3.48 -35.09
CA LYS A 272 1.89 -2.67 -36.32
C LYS A 272 1.22 -1.32 -36.06
N HIS A 273 0.17 -1.28 -35.24
CA HIS A 273 -0.54 -0.03 -34.96
C HIS A 273 0.21 0.88 -33.98
N ARG A 274 1.01 0.30 -33.06
CA ARG A 274 1.93 1.07 -32.21
C ARG A 274 3.03 1.70 -33.07
N ASP A 275 3.57 0.94 -34.01
CA ASP A 275 4.57 1.41 -34.96
C ASP A 275 4.02 2.49 -35.89
N ASP A 276 2.80 2.33 -36.41
CA ASP A 276 2.12 3.35 -37.23
C ASP A 276 1.97 4.66 -36.44
N ALA A 277 1.52 4.60 -35.18
CA ALA A 277 1.42 5.79 -34.31
C ALA A 277 2.80 6.43 -34.08
N ARG A 278 3.86 5.63 -33.88
CA ARG A 278 5.23 6.10 -33.70
C ARG A 278 5.79 6.74 -34.96
N GLN A 279 5.48 6.20 -36.13
CA GLN A 279 5.86 6.78 -37.42
C GLN A 279 5.18 8.12 -37.66
N GLU A 280 3.90 8.26 -37.32
CA GLU A 280 3.18 9.53 -37.41
C GLU A 280 3.77 10.60 -36.49
N LEU A 281 4.13 10.23 -35.24
CA LEU A 281 4.84 11.12 -34.33
C LEU A 281 6.21 11.54 -34.90
N ASN A 282 6.98 10.60 -35.44
CA ASN A 282 8.28 10.88 -36.07
C ASN A 282 8.13 11.86 -37.24
N ARG A 283 7.14 11.65 -38.13
CA ARG A 283 6.86 12.55 -39.26
C ARG A 283 6.49 13.95 -38.78
N ALA A 284 5.64 14.06 -37.75
CA ALA A 284 5.27 15.34 -37.17
C ALA A 284 6.49 16.06 -36.56
N TYR A 285 7.36 15.32 -35.86
CA TYR A 285 8.60 15.86 -35.29
C TYR A 285 9.57 16.34 -36.36
N ASP A 286 9.83 15.54 -37.39
CA ASP A 286 10.76 15.90 -38.47
C ASP A 286 10.26 17.14 -39.23
N ARG A 287 8.94 17.27 -39.45
CA ARG A 287 8.34 18.49 -40.00
C ARG A 287 8.55 19.71 -39.11
N PHE A 288 8.36 19.56 -37.80
CA PHE A 288 8.57 20.64 -36.85
C PHE A 288 10.03 21.11 -36.84
N VAL A 289 10.97 20.17 -36.71
CA VAL A 289 12.40 20.48 -36.68
C VAL A 289 12.87 21.11 -37.98
N PHE A 290 12.38 20.64 -39.13
CA PHE A 290 12.68 21.24 -40.42
C PHE A 290 12.22 22.71 -40.52
N ALA A 291 11.02 23.02 -40.01
CA ALA A 291 10.44 24.36 -40.12
C ALA A 291 10.92 25.34 -39.04
N TYR A 292 11.18 24.87 -37.81
CA TYR A 292 11.37 25.71 -36.63
C TYR A 292 12.65 25.41 -35.84
N GLY A 293 13.41 24.39 -36.23
CA GLY A 293 14.52 23.85 -35.45
C GLY A 293 14.07 23.03 -34.23
N PRO A 294 14.99 22.67 -33.32
CA PRO A 294 14.69 21.88 -32.13
C PRO A 294 13.53 22.45 -31.29
N ILE A 295 12.70 21.58 -30.72
CA ILE A 295 11.59 21.95 -29.84
C ILE A 295 12.11 22.77 -28.65
N ASN A 296 13.15 22.25 -28.01
CA ASN A 296 13.80 22.77 -26.81
C ASN A 296 14.89 23.79 -27.14
N LYS A 297 14.95 24.32 -28.38
CA LYS A 297 15.93 25.34 -28.76
C LYS A 297 15.97 26.44 -27.70
N THR A 298 17.11 26.57 -27.04
CA THR A 298 17.36 27.58 -26.01
C THR A 298 18.27 28.68 -26.57
N THR A 299 17.93 29.93 -26.29
CA THR A 299 18.76 31.11 -26.60
C THR A 299 19.02 31.89 -25.32
N PHE A 300 20.25 32.33 -25.12
CA PHE A 300 20.65 33.19 -24.01
C PHE A 300 20.79 34.63 -24.49
N GLY A 301 20.41 35.59 -23.65
CA GLY A 301 20.65 37.02 -23.86
C GLY A 301 20.84 37.71 -22.52
N GLU A 302 21.10 39.02 -22.53
CA GLU A 302 21.24 39.82 -21.32
C GLU A 302 20.14 40.90 -21.29
N THR A 303 19.55 41.14 -20.12
CA THR A 303 18.70 42.32 -19.88
C THR A 303 19.57 43.58 -19.78
N ALA A 304 18.93 44.76 -19.89
CA ALA A 304 19.61 46.05 -19.74
C ALA A 304 20.28 46.24 -18.36
N ASP A 305 19.91 45.42 -17.37
CA ASP A 305 20.48 45.39 -16.02
C ASP A 305 21.62 44.34 -15.86
N GLY A 306 22.00 43.65 -16.94
CA GLY A 306 23.07 42.65 -16.94
C GLY A 306 22.66 41.23 -16.52
N SER A 307 21.37 40.97 -16.27
CA SER A 307 20.89 39.63 -15.91
C SER A 307 20.81 38.71 -17.14
N ALA A 308 21.24 37.47 -17.01
CA ALA A 308 21.12 36.48 -18.08
C ALA A 308 19.65 36.02 -18.25
N ILE A 309 19.14 36.08 -19.48
CA ILE A 309 17.80 35.63 -19.87
C ILE A 309 17.91 34.36 -20.69
N ARG A 310 17.33 33.27 -20.18
CA ARG A 310 17.14 32.01 -20.91
C ARG A 310 15.78 32.01 -21.60
N ARG A 311 15.75 31.89 -22.93
CA ARG A 311 14.50 31.88 -23.73
C ARG A 311 14.39 30.60 -24.55
N MET A 312 13.18 30.06 -24.62
CA MET A 312 12.82 28.94 -25.49
C MET A 312 11.88 29.46 -26.59
N PRO A 313 12.42 30.04 -27.68
CA PRO A 313 11.63 30.74 -28.70
C PRO A 313 10.49 29.91 -29.29
N ASN A 314 10.63 28.59 -29.37
CA ASN A 314 9.61 27.71 -29.94
C ASN A 314 8.43 27.44 -29.01
N LEU A 315 8.64 27.47 -27.69
CA LEU A 315 7.65 27.07 -26.69
C LEU A 315 6.97 28.25 -25.99
N VAL A 316 7.32 29.50 -26.30
CA VAL A 316 6.94 30.70 -25.53
C VAL A 316 5.49 30.68 -25.02
N LYS A 317 4.51 30.56 -25.91
CA LYS A 317 3.09 30.49 -25.53
C LYS A 317 2.62 29.07 -25.19
N PHE A 318 3.24 28.06 -25.81
CA PHE A 318 2.87 26.66 -25.62
C PHE A 318 3.23 26.12 -24.23
N LYS A 319 4.14 26.77 -23.48
CA LYS A 319 4.45 26.44 -22.08
C LYS A 319 3.25 26.48 -21.13
N GLU A 320 2.19 27.20 -21.50
CA GLU A 320 0.94 27.26 -20.74
C GLU A 320 0.04 26.02 -20.96
N ASP A 321 0.40 25.16 -21.92
CA ASP A 321 -0.29 23.88 -22.12
C ASP A 321 0.06 22.91 -20.99
N PRO A 322 -0.91 22.21 -20.39
CA PRO A 322 -0.64 21.19 -19.37
C PRO A 322 0.35 20.11 -19.83
N ASP A 323 0.37 19.82 -21.14
CA ASP A 323 1.24 18.81 -21.74
C ASP A 323 2.49 19.41 -22.40
N ALA A 324 2.85 20.65 -22.09
CA ALA A 324 4.08 21.27 -22.59
C ALA A 324 5.32 20.41 -22.27
N MET A 325 5.36 19.81 -21.07
CA MET A 325 6.46 18.93 -20.64
C MET A 325 6.54 17.65 -21.49
N LEU A 326 5.39 17.09 -21.90
CA LEU A 326 5.36 15.93 -22.78
C LEU A 326 6.01 16.26 -24.13
N VAL A 327 5.66 17.40 -24.73
CA VAL A 327 6.25 17.84 -26.00
C VAL A 327 7.74 18.14 -25.85
N MET A 328 8.15 18.76 -24.73
CA MET A 328 9.56 18.98 -24.43
C MET A 328 10.35 17.67 -24.28
N SER A 329 9.74 16.61 -23.74
CA SER A 329 10.39 15.31 -23.57
C SER A 329 10.63 14.53 -24.87
N LEU A 330 10.15 15.03 -26.01
CA LEU A 330 10.30 14.37 -27.32
C LEU A 330 11.72 14.43 -27.88
N GLU A 331 12.58 15.27 -27.31
CA GLU A 331 13.99 15.36 -27.68
C GLU A 331 14.88 15.62 -26.46
N ASP A 332 16.09 15.06 -26.51
CA ASP A 332 17.19 15.44 -25.64
C ASP A 332 18.01 16.52 -26.34
N TYR A 333 18.03 17.73 -25.76
CA TYR A 333 18.63 18.92 -26.34
C TYR A 333 19.83 19.37 -25.52
N ASP A 334 20.99 19.40 -26.17
CA ASP A 334 22.22 19.92 -25.62
C ASP A 334 22.28 21.44 -25.85
N GLU A 335 22.16 22.21 -24.77
CA GLU A 335 22.17 23.68 -24.83
C GLU A 335 23.53 24.27 -25.24
N VAL A 336 24.63 23.51 -25.07
CA VAL A 336 25.98 23.95 -25.43
C VAL A 336 26.21 23.77 -26.93
N THR A 337 25.86 22.59 -27.47
CA THR A 337 26.09 22.30 -28.89
C THR A 337 24.93 22.72 -29.79
N GLY A 338 23.75 23.00 -29.22
CA GLY A 338 22.52 23.33 -29.93
C GLY A 338 21.93 22.14 -30.71
N LYS A 339 22.37 20.92 -30.42
CA LYS A 339 21.92 19.69 -31.09
C LYS A 339 20.81 19.02 -30.28
N ALA A 340 19.83 18.49 -31.00
CA ALA A 340 18.76 17.66 -30.44
C ALA A 340 18.85 16.23 -30.95
N THR A 341 18.56 15.26 -30.09
CA THR A 341 18.37 13.86 -30.45
C THR A 341 16.96 13.41 -30.08
N LYS A 342 16.36 12.54 -30.91
CA LYS A 342 15.00 12.04 -30.69
C LYS A 342 14.94 11.21 -29.40
N ALA A 343 13.90 11.41 -28.60
CA ALA A 343 13.68 10.64 -27.37
C ALA A 343 13.25 9.19 -27.65
N ALA A 344 13.39 8.33 -26.64
CA ALA A 344 13.14 6.89 -26.74
C ALA A 344 11.71 6.54 -27.21
N ILE A 345 10.70 7.38 -26.92
CA ILE A 345 9.31 7.20 -27.39
C ILE A 345 9.21 7.15 -28.93
N MET A 346 10.19 7.71 -29.65
CA MET A 346 10.23 7.68 -31.12
C MET A 346 10.88 6.44 -31.71
N SER A 347 11.52 5.59 -30.90
CA SER A 347 12.19 4.35 -31.36
C SER A 347 11.67 3.07 -30.71
N ARG A 348 11.13 3.13 -29.49
CA ARG A 348 10.64 1.96 -28.76
C ARG A 348 9.46 2.32 -27.86
N ASP A 349 8.80 1.28 -27.34
CA ASP A 349 7.77 1.45 -26.32
C ASP A 349 8.43 1.91 -25.00
N VAL A 350 7.84 2.93 -24.37
CA VAL A 350 8.33 3.56 -23.13
C VAL A 350 7.35 3.40 -21.97
N VAL A 351 6.14 2.93 -22.27
CA VAL A 351 5.10 2.55 -21.33
C VAL A 351 4.51 1.21 -21.79
N GLY A 352 4.01 0.39 -20.87
CA GLY A 352 3.36 -0.88 -21.18
C GLY A 352 3.89 -2.05 -20.34
N LYS A 353 3.30 -3.24 -20.53
CA LYS A 353 3.81 -4.47 -19.89
C LYS A 353 5.23 -4.70 -20.41
N ASN A 354 6.23 -4.63 -19.54
CA ASN A 354 7.57 -5.08 -19.90
C ASN A 354 7.44 -6.53 -20.37
N PRO A 355 7.77 -6.85 -21.63
CA PRO A 355 7.77 -8.23 -22.07
C PRO A 355 8.69 -9.02 -21.13
N PRO A 356 8.29 -10.24 -20.71
CA PRO A 356 9.10 -11.02 -19.81
C PRO A 356 10.49 -11.17 -20.42
N ILE A 357 11.53 -10.91 -19.64
CA ILE A 357 12.90 -11.17 -20.08
C ILE A 357 12.99 -12.67 -20.33
N THR A 358 13.24 -13.07 -21.58
CA THR A 358 13.28 -14.48 -22.00
C THR A 358 14.70 -15.02 -22.12
N LYS A 359 15.72 -14.16 -21.97
CA LYS A 359 17.13 -14.55 -22.05
C LYS A 359 18.02 -13.61 -21.24
N VAL A 360 19.02 -14.17 -20.59
CA VAL A 360 20.09 -13.44 -19.88
C VAL A 360 21.47 -13.92 -20.33
N ASN A 361 22.51 -13.11 -20.09
CA ASN A 361 23.88 -13.43 -20.50
C ASN A 361 24.78 -13.88 -19.33
N SER A 362 24.32 -13.75 -18.09
CA SER A 362 25.03 -14.20 -16.88
C SER A 362 24.06 -14.73 -15.82
N ALA A 363 24.60 -15.49 -14.85
CA ALA A 363 23.83 -15.95 -13.70
C ALA A 363 23.37 -14.79 -12.82
N GLU A 364 24.20 -13.75 -12.67
CA GLU A 364 23.88 -12.52 -11.92
C GLU A 364 22.72 -11.75 -12.55
N GLU A 365 22.71 -11.58 -13.89
CA GLU A 365 21.56 -11.01 -14.59
C GLU A 365 20.31 -11.85 -14.35
N GLY A 366 20.43 -13.19 -14.43
CA GLY A 366 19.35 -14.11 -14.13
C GLY A 366 18.80 -13.94 -12.71
N LEU A 367 19.68 -13.80 -11.71
CA LEU A 367 19.31 -13.57 -10.32
C LEU A 367 18.50 -12.28 -10.17
N LEU A 368 18.93 -11.17 -10.78
CA LEU A 368 18.17 -9.92 -10.76
C LEU A 368 16.79 -10.06 -11.39
N VAL A 369 16.68 -10.82 -12.50
CA VAL A 369 15.40 -11.09 -13.16
C VAL A 369 14.50 -11.96 -12.28
N SER A 370 15.07 -12.97 -11.61
CA SER A 370 14.36 -13.81 -10.63
C SER A 370 13.82 -13.00 -9.48
N LEU A 371 14.64 -12.14 -8.86
CA LEU A 371 14.21 -11.29 -7.74
C LEU A 371 13.10 -10.32 -8.18
N ASN A 372 13.22 -9.73 -9.38
CA ASN A 372 12.21 -8.81 -9.91
C ASN A 372 10.87 -9.52 -10.22
N GLN A 373 10.89 -10.70 -10.83
CA GLN A 373 9.67 -11.38 -11.28
C GLN A 373 9.07 -12.36 -10.26
N ARG A 374 9.90 -12.93 -9.37
CA ARG A 374 9.50 -13.98 -8.41
C ARG A 374 9.70 -13.58 -6.95
N GLY A 375 10.48 -12.52 -6.67
CA GLY A 375 10.76 -12.07 -5.31
C GLY A 375 11.69 -13.00 -4.50
N THR A 376 12.26 -14.03 -5.14
CA THR A 376 13.13 -15.03 -4.50
C THR A 376 14.21 -15.52 -5.46
N VAL A 377 15.16 -16.30 -4.94
CA VAL A 377 16.21 -16.97 -5.72
C VAL A 377 15.63 -18.27 -6.32
N ASP A 378 15.12 -18.19 -7.55
CA ASP A 378 14.53 -19.32 -8.29
C ASP A 378 15.54 -19.86 -9.32
N LEU A 379 16.33 -20.86 -8.91
CA LEU A 379 17.35 -21.47 -9.77
C LEU A 379 16.78 -22.13 -11.05
N PRO A 380 15.65 -22.89 -11.01
CA PRO A 380 15.02 -23.39 -12.22
C PRO A 380 14.64 -22.28 -13.21
N PHE A 381 14.12 -21.16 -12.72
CA PHE A 381 13.79 -20.02 -13.56
C PHE A 381 15.03 -19.38 -14.17
N ILE A 382 16.09 -19.16 -13.37
CA ILE A 382 17.37 -18.65 -13.87
C ILE A 382 17.97 -19.58 -14.94
N ALA A 383 17.90 -20.90 -14.73
CA ALA A 383 18.33 -21.90 -15.70
C ALA A 383 17.56 -21.80 -17.02
N SER A 384 16.25 -21.55 -16.98
CA SER A 384 15.42 -21.38 -18.17
C SER A 384 15.81 -20.14 -19.00
N LEU A 385 16.25 -19.07 -18.35
CA LEU A 385 16.66 -17.82 -19.00
C LEU A 385 18.09 -17.87 -19.53
N TYR A 386 19.00 -18.50 -18.78
CA TYR A 386 20.43 -18.51 -19.09
C TYR A 386 20.82 -19.69 -19.99
N GLY A 387 20.08 -20.81 -19.93
CA GLY A 387 20.35 -22.02 -20.69
C GLY A 387 21.52 -22.86 -20.15
N LYS A 388 21.89 -22.66 -18.88
CA LYS A 388 22.91 -23.44 -18.16
C LYS A 388 22.28 -24.28 -17.05
N PRO A 389 22.91 -25.41 -16.65
CA PRO A 389 22.44 -26.22 -15.54
C PRO A 389 22.61 -25.50 -14.20
N GLU A 390 21.75 -25.83 -13.22
CA GLU A 390 21.69 -25.16 -11.92
C GLU A 390 23.01 -25.20 -11.14
N ASN A 391 23.75 -26.31 -11.20
CA ASN A 391 25.05 -26.42 -10.53
C ASN A 391 26.05 -25.36 -11.02
N GLN A 392 26.09 -25.09 -12.33
CA GLN A 392 26.95 -24.07 -12.91
C GLN A 392 26.47 -22.66 -12.53
N ILE A 393 25.15 -22.46 -12.39
CA ILE A 393 24.57 -21.19 -11.92
C ILE A 393 24.95 -20.94 -10.46
N ILE A 394 24.85 -21.96 -9.60
CA ILE A 394 25.23 -21.87 -8.18
C ILE A 394 26.72 -21.53 -8.04
N GLU A 395 27.58 -22.17 -8.84
CA GLU A 395 29.02 -21.87 -8.87
C GLU A 395 29.29 -20.43 -9.35
N GLU A 396 28.61 -19.98 -10.40
CA GLU A 396 28.78 -18.63 -10.97
C GLU A 396 28.26 -17.53 -10.01
N LEU A 397 27.15 -17.78 -9.30
CA LEU A 397 26.60 -16.85 -8.31
C LEU A 397 27.44 -16.78 -7.04
N GLY A 398 28.17 -17.84 -6.69
CA GLY A 398 29.13 -17.82 -5.58
C GLY A 398 28.52 -17.25 -4.29
N GLU A 399 29.18 -16.24 -3.72
CA GLU A 399 28.80 -15.60 -2.45
C GLU A 399 27.54 -14.70 -2.51
N LEU A 400 26.92 -14.53 -3.69
CA LEU A 400 25.69 -13.72 -3.84
C LEU A 400 24.45 -14.40 -3.27
N ILE A 401 24.47 -15.73 -3.13
CA ILE A 401 23.36 -16.53 -2.61
C ILE A 401 23.86 -17.48 -1.53
N PHE A 402 22.99 -18.00 -0.67
CA PHE A 402 23.31 -19.07 0.28
C PHE A 402 22.12 -20.02 0.40
N HIS A 403 22.39 -21.30 0.51
CA HIS A 403 21.35 -22.31 0.77
C HIS A 403 21.15 -22.41 2.28
N ASP A 404 19.94 -22.16 2.75
CA ASP A 404 19.65 -22.15 4.18
C ASP A 404 19.44 -23.59 4.70
N PRO A 405 20.23 -24.06 5.70
CA PRO A 405 20.10 -25.40 6.25
C PRO A 405 18.75 -25.68 6.92
N GLU A 406 18.03 -24.66 7.43
CA GLU A 406 16.74 -24.83 8.09
C GLU A 406 15.59 -24.86 7.08
N SER A 407 15.45 -23.81 6.26
CA SER A 407 14.34 -23.71 5.29
C SER A 407 14.54 -24.56 4.04
N LYS A 408 15.78 -24.98 3.72
CA LYS A 408 16.15 -25.64 2.46
C LYS A 408 15.86 -24.78 1.22
N GLU A 409 15.84 -23.47 1.38
CA GLU A 409 15.64 -22.51 0.31
C GLU A 409 16.94 -21.74 0.02
N TRP A 410 17.07 -21.26 -1.22
CA TRP A 410 18.12 -20.34 -1.60
C TRP A 410 17.73 -18.92 -1.24
N GLN A 411 18.61 -18.22 -0.53
CA GLN A 411 18.44 -16.83 -0.13
C GLN A 411 19.57 -16.00 -0.71
N THR A 412 19.32 -14.71 -0.92
CA THR A 412 20.38 -13.76 -1.26
C THR A 412 21.30 -13.53 -0.05
N ALA A 413 22.53 -13.09 -0.29
CA ALA A 413 23.52 -12.87 0.77
C ALA A 413 23.03 -11.90 1.86
N ASP A 414 22.37 -10.80 1.46
CA ASP A 414 21.79 -9.80 2.36
C ASP A 414 20.66 -10.38 3.23
N ALA A 415 19.82 -11.27 2.67
CA ALA A 415 18.77 -11.94 3.43
C ALA A 415 19.35 -13.00 4.39
N TYR A 416 20.31 -13.80 3.93
CA TYR A 416 20.87 -14.88 4.72
C TYR A 416 21.77 -14.36 5.86
N LEU A 417 22.63 -13.37 5.59
CA LEU A 417 23.60 -12.81 6.53
C LEU A 417 23.03 -11.69 7.42
N SER A 418 21.72 -11.56 7.50
CA SER A 418 21.02 -10.62 8.39
C SER A 418 20.12 -11.33 9.40
N GLY A 419 19.57 -10.57 10.36
CA GLY A 419 18.75 -11.10 11.44
C GLY A 419 19.57 -11.80 12.52
N ASN A 420 19.05 -12.90 13.08
CA ASN A 420 19.73 -13.64 14.15
C ASN A 420 20.87 -14.52 13.60
N VAL A 421 21.98 -13.87 13.22
CA VAL A 421 23.16 -14.52 12.64
C VAL A 421 23.87 -15.47 13.60
N ARG A 422 23.67 -15.34 14.92
CA ARG A 422 24.20 -16.28 15.92
C ARG A 422 23.50 -17.63 15.82
N SER A 423 22.16 -17.63 15.83
CA SER A 423 21.38 -18.86 15.66
C SER A 423 21.62 -19.50 14.29
N LYS A 424 21.67 -18.70 13.21
CA LYS A 424 21.99 -19.18 11.86
C LYS A 424 23.38 -19.83 11.79
N LEU A 425 24.38 -19.27 12.48
CA LEU A 425 25.73 -19.86 12.52
C LEU A 425 25.71 -21.24 13.18
N THR A 426 25.04 -21.36 14.34
CA THR A 426 24.89 -22.65 15.02
C THR A 426 24.18 -23.67 14.14
N ALA A 427 23.10 -23.28 13.46
CA ALA A 427 22.38 -24.16 12.54
C ALA A 427 23.27 -24.64 11.38
N ALA A 428 24.04 -23.72 10.77
CA ALA A 428 24.96 -24.06 9.67
C ALA A 428 26.09 -25.00 10.11
N GLU A 429 26.65 -24.82 11.31
CA GLU A 429 27.69 -25.70 11.86
C GLU A 429 27.16 -27.12 12.15
N CYS A 430 25.91 -27.24 12.61
CA CYS A 430 25.27 -28.53 12.86
C CYS A 430 24.84 -29.27 11.58
N ALA A 431 24.58 -28.54 10.48
CA ALA A 431 24.03 -29.11 9.25
C ALA A 431 25.03 -29.90 8.39
N GLY A 432 26.34 -29.74 8.63
CA GLY A 432 27.40 -30.55 8.02
C GLY A 432 28.31 -29.80 7.03
N PRO A 433 29.24 -30.52 6.38
CA PRO A 433 30.35 -29.91 5.62
C PRO A 433 29.90 -29.19 4.34
N GLU A 434 28.72 -29.51 3.80
CA GLU A 434 28.15 -28.83 2.61
C GLU A 434 27.84 -27.34 2.86
N TYR A 435 27.66 -26.94 4.11
CA TYR A 435 27.42 -25.55 4.51
C TYR A 435 28.70 -24.82 4.96
N ALA A 436 29.89 -25.34 4.64
CA ALA A 436 31.15 -24.71 5.01
C ALA A 436 31.26 -23.25 4.54
N ARG A 437 30.69 -22.93 3.35
CA ARG A 437 30.61 -21.55 2.84
C ARG A 437 29.74 -20.66 3.72
N ASN A 438 28.59 -21.17 4.14
CA ASN A 438 27.66 -20.46 5.03
C ASN A 438 28.33 -20.16 6.38
N VAL A 439 29.00 -21.15 6.96
CA VAL A 439 29.72 -20.99 8.24
C VAL A 439 30.80 -19.92 8.14
N ALA A 440 31.59 -19.91 7.07
CA ALA A 440 32.62 -18.90 6.86
C ALA A 440 32.02 -17.47 6.79
N ALA A 441 30.96 -17.30 6.00
CA ALA A 441 30.29 -16.00 5.84
C ALA A 441 29.58 -15.54 7.11
N LEU A 442 28.91 -16.44 7.83
CA LEU A 442 28.22 -16.12 9.08
C LEU A 442 29.20 -15.77 10.21
N ARG A 443 30.41 -16.36 10.23
CA ARG A 443 31.46 -15.97 11.18
C ARG A 443 31.97 -14.55 10.94
N SER A 444 32.04 -14.09 9.69
CA SER A 444 32.52 -12.73 9.38
C SER A 444 31.52 -11.62 9.71
N VAL A 445 30.24 -11.95 9.89
CA VAL A 445 29.17 -10.97 10.17
C VAL A 445 28.64 -11.05 11.61
N GLN A 446 29.38 -11.69 12.53
CA GLN A 446 28.94 -11.75 13.92
C GLN A 446 28.98 -10.36 14.55
N PRO A 447 27.88 -9.90 15.18
CA PRO A 447 27.88 -8.64 15.90
C PRO A 447 28.80 -8.74 17.11
N GLU A 448 29.49 -7.64 17.42
CA GLU A 448 30.30 -7.54 18.63
C GLU A 448 29.44 -7.79 19.88
N ASP A 449 30.03 -8.41 20.89
CA ASP A 449 29.37 -8.59 22.18
C ASP A 449 29.19 -7.21 22.83
N VAL A 450 27.96 -6.92 23.28
CA VAL A 450 27.67 -5.70 24.06
C VAL A 450 28.30 -5.86 25.44
N LEU A 451 29.20 -4.94 25.81
CA LEU A 451 29.85 -4.98 27.11
C LEU A 451 28.90 -4.45 28.20
N PRO A 452 29.08 -4.83 29.47
CA PRO A 452 28.22 -4.34 30.56
C PRO A 452 28.16 -2.81 30.68
N GLY A 453 29.23 -2.10 30.29
CA GLY A 453 29.27 -0.63 30.32
C GLY A 453 28.49 0.05 29.18
N ASP A 454 28.12 -0.71 28.15
CA ASP A 454 27.35 -0.22 26.98
C ASP A 454 25.84 -0.51 27.14
N ILE A 455 25.42 -1.05 28.29
CA ILE A 455 24.04 -1.36 28.62
C ILE A 455 23.47 -0.23 29.50
N ASP A 456 22.70 0.66 28.89
CA ASP A 456 21.90 1.64 29.64
C ASP A 456 20.64 0.97 30.19
N ALA A 457 20.56 0.85 31.51
CA ALA A 457 19.41 0.30 32.23
C ALA A 457 18.60 1.43 32.87
N ASN A 458 17.51 1.84 32.23
CA ASN A 458 16.58 2.78 32.84
C ASN A 458 15.71 2.09 33.91
N LEU A 459 15.36 2.85 34.95
CA LEU A 459 14.40 2.41 35.96
C LEU A 459 13.06 2.05 35.27
N GLY A 460 12.56 0.84 35.50
CA GLY A 460 11.35 0.32 34.85
C GLY A 460 11.59 -0.50 33.58
N ALA A 461 12.84 -0.70 33.16
CA ALA A 461 13.14 -1.52 31.99
C ALA A 461 12.64 -2.97 32.17
N PRO A 462 11.84 -3.52 31.23
CA PRO A 462 11.08 -4.75 31.43
C PRO A 462 11.94 -6.02 31.50
N TRP A 463 13.21 -5.93 31.09
CA TRP A 463 14.16 -7.03 31.13
C TRP A 463 14.89 -7.14 32.49
N ILE A 464 14.78 -6.13 33.36
CA ILE A 464 15.36 -6.18 34.70
C ILE A 464 14.55 -7.15 35.57
N PRO A 465 15.18 -8.07 36.31
CA PRO A 465 14.46 -8.96 37.24
C PRO A 465 13.76 -8.20 38.38
N GLU A 466 12.57 -8.66 38.76
CA GLU A 466 11.80 -8.10 39.88
C GLU A 466 12.60 -8.04 41.19
N ARG A 467 13.41 -9.08 41.44
CA ARG A 467 14.29 -9.18 42.60
C ARG A 467 15.28 -8.02 42.69
N ASP A 468 15.79 -7.55 41.56
CA ASP A 468 16.81 -6.50 41.54
C ASP A 468 16.16 -5.13 41.80
N ILE A 469 14.96 -4.90 41.24
CA ILE A 469 14.16 -3.70 41.56
C ILE A 469 13.72 -3.70 43.03
N GLN A 470 13.32 -4.86 43.57
CA GLN A 470 12.96 -4.99 44.97
C GLN A 470 14.15 -4.73 45.91
N ALA A 471 15.34 -5.26 45.58
CA ALA A 471 16.55 -5.00 46.33
C ALA A 471 16.93 -3.51 46.30
N PHE A 472 16.85 -2.88 45.13
CA PHE A 472 17.05 -1.44 44.98
C PHE A 472 16.07 -0.62 45.82
N ALA A 473 14.77 -0.94 45.78
CA ALA A 473 13.74 -0.23 46.54
C ALA A 473 13.93 -0.38 48.06
N ALA A 474 14.31 -1.59 48.50
CA ALA A 474 14.61 -1.88 49.91
C ALA A 474 15.82 -1.08 50.42
N GLU A 475 16.89 -1.01 49.61
CA GLU A 475 18.08 -0.23 49.90
C GLU A 475 17.78 1.28 49.93
N LEU A 476 17.04 1.77 48.93
CA LEU A 476 16.65 3.18 48.77
C LEU A 476 15.84 3.69 49.97
N PHE A 477 14.89 2.90 50.46
CA PHE A 477 14.04 3.29 51.60
C PHE A 477 14.55 2.82 52.96
N HIS A 478 15.69 2.15 53.01
CA HIS A 478 16.31 1.59 54.22
C HIS A 478 15.39 0.63 54.99
N VAL A 479 14.73 -0.28 54.28
CA VAL A 479 13.81 -1.29 54.84
C VAL A 479 14.18 -2.71 54.36
N GLU A 480 13.61 -3.72 55.02
CA GLU A 480 13.77 -5.11 54.57
C GLU A 480 13.03 -5.35 53.23
N PRO A 481 13.55 -6.19 52.32
CA PRO A 481 12.89 -6.49 51.04
C PRO A 481 11.44 -6.99 51.19
N SER A 482 11.14 -7.70 52.28
CA SER A 482 9.79 -8.18 52.59
C SER A 482 8.78 -7.05 52.84
N SER A 483 9.25 -5.86 53.20
CA SER A 483 8.42 -4.67 53.46
C SER A 483 8.11 -3.87 52.21
N ILE A 484 8.73 -4.19 51.07
CA ILE A 484 8.44 -3.57 49.77
C ILE A 484 8.38 -4.59 48.61
N PRO A 485 7.40 -5.52 48.60
CA PRO A 485 7.15 -6.40 47.47
C PRO A 485 6.99 -5.65 46.14
N VAL A 486 7.70 -6.12 45.11
CA VAL A 486 7.62 -5.61 43.73
C VAL A 486 7.13 -6.73 42.82
N ALA A 487 6.20 -6.43 41.92
CA ALA A 487 5.75 -7.36 40.88
C ALA A 487 5.80 -6.67 39.51
N HIS A 488 6.09 -7.45 38.46
CA HIS A 488 6.15 -6.97 37.09
C HIS A 488 5.22 -7.76 36.18
N LEU A 489 4.19 -7.09 35.67
CA LEU A 489 3.32 -7.64 34.65
C LEU A 489 3.99 -7.54 33.27
N LYS A 490 4.84 -8.51 32.95
CA LYS A 490 5.69 -8.55 31.74
C LYS A 490 4.98 -8.28 30.42
N LYS A 491 3.69 -8.62 30.30
CA LYS A 491 2.90 -8.42 29.07
C LYS A 491 2.59 -6.96 28.79
N ASP A 492 2.37 -6.19 29.85
CA ASP A 492 1.95 -4.79 29.77
C ASP A 492 3.09 -3.84 30.18
N ALA A 493 4.26 -4.39 30.54
CA ALA A 493 5.40 -3.67 31.09
C ALA A 493 5.03 -2.78 32.29
N VAL A 494 4.05 -3.23 33.10
CA VAL A 494 3.56 -2.51 34.28
C VAL A 494 4.21 -3.07 35.53
N TRP A 495 4.79 -2.17 36.30
CA TRP A 495 5.37 -2.48 37.61
C TRP A 495 4.38 -2.09 38.70
N SER A 496 4.29 -2.89 39.75
CA SER A 496 3.52 -2.56 40.94
C SER A 496 4.37 -2.74 42.18
N ILE A 497 4.24 -1.80 43.12
CA ILE A 497 4.90 -1.88 44.43
C ILE A 497 3.80 -1.99 45.50
N ALA A 498 3.95 -2.89 46.45
CA ALA A 498 3.00 -3.07 47.55
C ALA A 498 3.68 -2.84 48.91
N PRO A 499 4.11 -1.60 49.23
CA PRO A 499 4.84 -1.33 50.47
C PRO A 499 3.98 -1.63 51.70
N ASP A 500 4.59 -2.12 52.77
CA ASP A 500 3.95 -2.21 54.08
C ASP A 500 4.10 -0.90 54.86
N TYR A 501 3.51 -0.87 56.07
CA TYR A 501 3.55 0.31 56.92
C TYR A 501 4.99 0.76 57.28
N ALA A 502 5.94 -0.17 57.42
CA ALA A 502 7.33 0.18 57.75
C ALA A 502 8.03 0.86 56.57
N ALA A 503 7.76 0.42 55.33
CA ALA A 503 8.25 1.07 54.12
C ALA A 503 7.60 2.44 53.90
N GLU A 504 6.28 2.56 54.06
CA GLU A 504 5.57 3.83 53.89
C GLU A 504 5.99 4.89 54.92
N GLN A 505 6.31 4.47 56.15
CA GLN A 505 6.72 5.37 57.24
C GLN A 505 8.22 5.57 57.37
N SER A 506 9.02 5.05 56.43
CA SER A 506 10.46 5.24 56.49
C SER A 506 10.81 6.72 56.29
N VAL A 507 11.86 7.19 56.98
CA VAL A 507 12.30 8.59 56.87
C VAL A 507 12.71 8.90 55.42
N ALA A 508 13.32 7.93 54.75
CA ALA A 508 13.69 8.03 53.34
C ALA A 508 12.44 8.20 52.44
N ALA A 509 11.37 7.43 52.67
CA ALA A 509 10.14 7.50 51.90
C ALA A 509 9.32 8.79 52.15
N ILE A 510 9.34 9.33 53.36
CA ILE A 510 8.56 10.53 53.70
C ILE A 510 9.30 11.83 53.37
N SER A 511 10.62 11.85 53.56
CA SER A 511 11.38 13.11 53.59
C SER A 511 12.55 13.21 52.62
N GLU A 512 13.20 12.10 52.25
CA GLU A 512 14.40 12.14 51.39
C GLU A 512 14.03 11.99 49.91
N PHE A 513 13.16 11.01 49.63
CA PHE A 513 12.66 10.69 48.29
C PHE A 513 11.15 10.93 48.14
N GLY A 514 10.53 11.58 49.13
CA GLY A 514 9.12 11.94 49.15
C GLY A 514 8.90 13.41 49.48
N THR A 515 7.64 13.83 49.40
CA THR A 515 7.18 15.17 49.76
C THR A 515 6.08 15.11 50.81
N ALA A 516 5.70 16.25 51.38
CA ALA A 516 4.57 16.35 52.29
C ALA A 516 3.22 15.89 51.68
N ARG A 517 3.14 15.77 50.34
CA ARG A 517 1.93 15.41 49.59
C ARG A 517 2.05 14.10 48.81
N ALA A 518 3.24 13.52 48.69
CA ALA A 518 3.48 12.28 47.94
C ALA A 518 4.56 11.44 48.61
N ASN A 519 4.27 10.16 48.87
CA ASN A 519 5.23 9.25 49.46
C ASN A 519 6.24 8.76 48.40
N GLY A 520 7.51 8.63 48.79
CA GLY A 520 8.58 8.18 47.89
C GLY A 520 8.33 6.79 47.30
N THR A 521 7.66 5.89 48.01
CA THR A 521 7.29 4.57 47.45
C THR A 521 6.31 4.69 46.28
N SER A 522 5.33 5.60 46.36
CA SER A 522 4.41 5.90 45.27
C SER A 522 5.09 6.61 44.11
N LEU A 523 6.04 7.50 44.40
CA LEU A 523 6.87 8.15 43.37
C LEU A 523 7.76 7.15 42.64
N LEU A 524 8.33 6.18 43.36
CA LEU A 524 9.10 5.09 42.76
C LEU A 524 8.23 4.22 41.84
N GLU A 525 7.01 3.87 42.24
CA GLU A 525 6.07 3.14 41.39
C GLU A 525 5.71 3.93 40.13
N LEU A 526 5.49 5.24 40.23
CA LEU A 526 5.27 6.11 39.08
C LEU A 526 6.50 6.14 38.16
N ALA A 527 7.71 6.24 38.74
CA ALA A 527 8.96 6.26 38.00
C ALA A 527 9.23 4.94 37.26
N LEU A 528 8.98 3.79 37.90
CA LEU A 528 9.06 2.47 37.25
C LEU A 528 8.09 2.34 36.06
N ASN A 529 7.00 3.10 36.06
CA ASN A 529 6.01 3.11 34.99
C ASN A 529 6.11 4.34 34.07
N MET A 530 7.19 5.11 34.14
CA MET A 530 7.41 6.33 33.33
C MET A 530 6.26 7.33 33.42
N LYS A 531 5.59 7.42 34.57
CA LYS A 531 4.49 8.36 34.83
C LYS A 531 5.01 9.57 35.60
N THR A 532 4.54 10.75 35.21
CA THR A 532 4.79 11.98 35.96
C THR A 532 3.81 12.07 37.14
N PRO A 533 4.26 12.38 38.36
CA PRO A 533 3.35 12.62 39.48
C PRO A 533 2.45 13.83 39.18
N THR A 534 1.22 13.82 39.71
CA THR A 534 0.31 14.97 39.62
C THR A 534 -0.49 15.06 40.90
N ILE A 535 -0.32 16.17 41.61
CA ILE A 535 -0.95 16.42 42.91
C ILE A 535 -2.17 17.32 42.71
N TYR A 536 -3.30 16.97 43.32
CA TYR A 536 -4.55 17.71 43.23
C TYR A 536 -4.97 18.21 44.61
N ASP A 537 -5.38 19.47 44.68
CA ASP A 537 -6.11 20.02 45.82
C ASP A 537 -7.61 19.86 45.59
N THR A 538 -8.33 19.44 46.63
CA THR A 538 -9.79 19.40 46.63
C THR A 538 -10.33 20.69 47.21
N ILE A 539 -11.06 21.46 46.40
CA ILE A 539 -11.78 22.66 46.80
C ILE A 539 -13.25 22.28 46.98
N ASP A 540 -13.73 22.36 48.22
CA ASP A 540 -15.13 22.12 48.55
C ASP A 540 -15.94 23.41 48.39
N HIS A 541 -16.89 23.41 47.45
CA HIS A 541 -17.81 24.53 47.22
C HIS A 541 -19.15 24.37 47.97
N GLY A 542 -19.27 23.35 48.82
CA GLY A 542 -20.44 23.05 49.64
C GLY A 542 -21.52 22.21 48.92
N ASP A 543 -21.69 22.38 47.61
CA ASP A 543 -22.58 21.58 46.76
C ASP A 543 -21.83 20.64 45.79
N ARG A 544 -20.52 20.84 45.62
CA ARG A 544 -19.62 19.99 44.81
C ARG A 544 -18.16 20.11 45.25
N GLU A 545 -17.44 19.01 45.13
CA GLU A 545 -15.98 18.98 45.25
C GLU A 545 -15.33 19.18 43.87
N GLU A 546 -14.38 20.10 43.78
CA GLU A 546 -13.58 20.35 42.58
C GLU A 546 -12.11 19.99 42.84
N ARG A 547 -11.52 19.14 41.98
CA ARG A 547 -10.10 18.78 42.05
C ARG A 547 -9.29 19.66 41.12
N VAL A 548 -8.43 20.50 41.69
CA VAL A 548 -7.56 21.43 40.95
C VAL A 548 -6.11 20.97 41.08
N VAL A 549 -5.34 20.99 39.98
CA VAL A 549 -3.92 20.60 40.03
C VAL A 549 -3.11 21.61 40.84
N ASN A 550 -2.37 21.12 41.83
CA ASN A 550 -1.42 21.91 42.59
C ASN A 550 -0.06 21.89 41.88
N GLN A 551 0.26 22.99 41.17
CA GLN A 551 1.48 23.07 40.37
C GLN A 551 2.77 23.02 41.20
N GLU A 552 2.75 23.62 42.40
CA GLU A 552 3.93 23.66 43.28
C GLU A 552 4.22 22.28 43.88
N ALA A 553 3.19 21.60 44.40
CA ALA A 553 3.32 20.25 44.94
C ALA A 553 3.59 19.21 43.85
N THR A 554 3.10 19.42 42.62
CA THR A 554 3.40 18.57 41.47
C THR A 554 4.83 18.75 40.97
N LEU A 555 5.42 19.94 41.08
CA LEU A 555 6.82 20.18 40.70
C LEU A 555 7.81 19.67 41.76
N ALA A 556 7.40 19.68 43.03
CA ALA A 556 8.20 19.18 44.14
C ALA A 556 8.23 17.64 44.20
N ALA A 557 7.17 16.99 43.74
CA ALA A 557 7.04 15.54 43.61
C ALA A 557 7.68 15.07 42.29
#